data_AF-A0A379WT29-F1
#
_entry.id   AF-A0A379WT29-F1
#
_cell.length_a   1.000
_cell.length_b   1.000
_cell.length_c   1.000
_cell.angle_alpha   90.00
_cell.angle_beta   90.00
_cell.angle_gamma   90.00
#
_symmetry.space_group_name_H-M   'P 1'
#
loop_
_entity.id
_entity.type
_entity.pdbx_description
1 polymer ?
#
loop_
_entity_poly.entity_id
_entity_poly.type
_entity_poly.pdbx_seq_one_letter_code
_entity_poly.pdbx_strand_id
1 'polypeptide(L)'
;MMKQIQEQTALNPLHSHWRLADDRNVLYLSPTGETDAEKTVELSPEQAGRIREITAITSSLLITLLIEKQVTAVHLVGRKINNREWAGQPGNLA
;
A
#
# COMPACT_ATOMS: atom_id res chain seq x y z
N MET A 1 -30.38 -20.86 -1.89
CA MET A 1 -29.50 -21.85 -2.54
C MET A 1 -28.41 -21.11 -3.29
N MET A 2 -27.17 -21.30 -2.84
CA MET A 2 -25.85 -21.16 -3.51
C MET A 2 -25.70 -20.17 -4.68
N LYS A 3 -24.75 -19.23 -4.53
CA LYS A 3 -23.39 -19.26 -5.11
C LYS A 3 -22.59 -18.17 -4.39
N GLN A 4 -21.94 -18.46 -3.27
CA GLN A 4 -20.49 -18.71 -3.22
C GLN A 4 -19.76 -18.08 -4.43
N ILE A 5 -19.59 -16.76 -4.39
CA ILE A 5 -18.52 -16.13 -5.15
C ILE A 5 -17.30 -16.19 -4.24
N GLN A 6 -16.50 -17.24 -4.42
CA GLN A 6 -15.10 -17.23 -4.00
C GLN A 6 -14.39 -16.22 -4.89
N GLU A 7 -14.54 -14.93 -4.60
CA GLU A 7 -13.67 -13.90 -5.13
C GLU A 7 -12.35 -14.00 -4.38
N GLN A 8 -11.54 -14.94 -4.88
CA GLN A 8 -10.08 -14.95 -4.87
C GLN A 8 -9.46 -13.95 -3.88
N THR A 9 -9.17 -14.44 -2.68
CA THR A 9 -8.30 -13.83 -1.66
C THR A 9 -6.84 -13.79 -2.14
N ALA A 10 -6.61 -13.39 -3.39
CA ALA A 10 -5.34 -12.88 -3.84
C ALA A 10 -5.42 -11.38 -3.57
N LEU A 11 -4.56 -10.87 -2.70
CA LEU A 11 -4.38 -9.43 -2.54
C LEU A 11 -4.18 -8.84 -3.93
N ASN A 12 -5.21 -8.26 -4.53
CA ASN A 12 -5.04 -7.54 -5.76
C ASN A 12 -4.36 -6.22 -5.33
N PRO A 13 -3.06 -6.03 -5.62
CA PRO A 13 -2.33 -4.85 -5.16
C PRO A 13 -2.94 -3.55 -5.70
N LEU A 14 -3.84 -3.66 -6.68
CA LEU A 14 -4.61 -2.58 -7.30
C LEU A 14 -5.84 -2.14 -6.50
N HIS A 15 -6.20 -2.81 -5.40
CA HIS A 15 -7.38 -2.47 -4.58
C HIS A 15 -7.08 -2.32 -3.08
N SER A 16 -5.80 -2.25 -2.68
CA SER A 16 -5.43 -2.20 -1.26
C SER A 16 -5.09 -0.79 -0.78
N HIS A 17 -5.69 -0.38 0.34
CA HIS A 17 -5.27 0.77 1.14
C HIS A 17 -3.85 0.57 1.64
N TRP A 18 -3.06 1.64 1.69
CA TRP A 18 -1.68 1.56 2.17
C TRP A 18 -1.38 2.61 3.22
N ARG A 19 -0.46 2.27 4.14
CA ARG A 19 0.04 3.16 5.20
C ARG A 19 1.53 2.95 5.44
N LEU A 20 2.24 4.03 5.76
CA LEU A 20 3.65 4.02 6.16
C LEU A 20 3.87 5.00 7.31
N ALA A 21 4.61 4.56 8.32
CA ALA A 21 5.05 5.40 9.43
C ALA A 21 6.45 5.98 9.19
N ASP A 22 6.75 7.11 9.84
CA ASP A 22 8.04 7.79 9.76
C ASP A 22 9.17 7.00 10.44
N ASP A 23 8.84 6.26 11.51
CA ASP A 23 9.80 5.54 12.34
C ASP A 23 10.13 4.13 11.83
N ARG A 24 9.36 3.61 10.86
CA ARG A 24 9.52 2.24 10.34
C ARG A 24 9.48 2.20 8.83
N ASN A 25 10.34 1.38 8.24
CA ASN A 25 10.34 1.11 6.80
C ASN A 25 9.40 -0.06 6.48
N VAL A 26 8.19 -0.05 7.04
CA VAL A 26 7.19 -1.12 6.86
C VAL A 26 5.96 -0.52 6.21
N LEU A 27 5.66 -1.00 5.01
CA LEU A 27 4.43 -0.65 4.32
C LEU A 27 3.32 -1.60 4.75
N TYR A 28 2.26 -1.02 5.28
CA TYR A 28 1.04 -1.73 5.63
C TYR A 28 0.08 -1.66 4.45
N LEU A 29 -0.43 -2.82 4.01
CA LEU A 29 -1.37 -2.97 2.91
C LEU A 29 -2.63 -3.66 3.42
N SER A 30 -3.79 -3.00 3.35
CA SER A 30 -5.07 -3.59 3.73
C SER A 30 -6.04 -3.56 2.55
N PRO A 31 -6.69 -4.68 2.21
CA PRO A 31 -7.65 -4.71 1.11
C PRO A 31 -8.92 -3.89 1.39
N THR A 32 -9.33 -3.76 2.66
CA THR A 32 -10.57 -3.03 3.04
C THR A 32 -10.29 -1.76 3.85
N GLY A 33 -9.02 -1.48 4.17
CA GLY A 33 -8.63 -0.41 5.10
C GLY A 33 -8.82 -0.79 6.57
N GLU A 34 -9.33 -1.99 6.85
CA GLU A 34 -9.43 -2.54 8.20
C GLU A 34 -8.11 -3.18 8.62
N THR A 35 -7.77 -3.07 9.91
CA THR A 35 -6.51 -3.57 10.48
C THR A 35 -6.44 -5.10 10.57
N ASP A 36 -7.57 -5.81 10.50
CA ASP A 36 -7.64 -7.26 10.67
C ASP A 36 -7.05 -8.04 9.47
N ALA A 37 -7.06 -7.43 8.28
CA ALA A 37 -6.55 -8.02 7.04
C ALA A 37 -5.28 -7.32 6.50
N GLU A 38 -4.52 -6.67 7.39
CA GLU A 38 -3.34 -5.89 7.02
C GLU A 38 -2.12 -6.80 6.74
N LYS A 39 -1.65 -6.81 5.49
CA LYS A 39 -0.36 -7.40 5.12
C LYS A 39 0.75 -6.37 5.31
N THR A 40 1.86 -6.79 5.89
CA THR A 40 3.07 -5.97 6.01
C THR A 40 4.09 -6.33 4.93
N VAL A 41 4.73 -5.30 4.37
CA VAL A 41 5.82 -5.43 3.41
C VAL A 41 6.99 -4.61 3.93
N GLU A 42 8.13 -5.27 4.14
CA GLU A 42 9.37 -4.56 4.49
C GLU A 42 9.91 -3.81 3.28
N LEU A 43 10.20 -2.53 3.48
CA LEU A 43 10.80 -1.65 2.49
C LEU A 43 12.28 -1.48 2.77
N SER A 44 13.06 -1.29 1.71
CA SER A 44 14.39 -0.74 1.85
C SER A 44 14.31 0.71 2.39
N PRO A 45 15.36 1.21 3.05
CA PRO A 45 15.42 2.61 3.49
C PRO A 45 15.19 3.61 2.34
N GLU A 46 15.68 3.30 1.14
CA GLU A 46 15.53 4.12 -0.06
C GLU A 46 14.07 4.15 -0.52
N GLN A 47 13.40 3.00 -0.53
CA GLN A 47 11.99 2.85 -0.85
C GLN A 47 11.10 3.63 0.13
N ALA A 48 11.36 3.48 1.43
CA ALA A 48 10.65 4.23 2.46
C ALA A 48 10.89 5.74 2.33
N GLY A 49 12.13 6.15 2.05
CA GLY A 49 12.50 7.54 1.78
C GLY A 49 11.66 8.16 0.65
N ARG A 50 11.55 7.47 -0.49
CA ARG A 50 10.73 7.91 -1.62
C ARG A 50 9.24 8.10 -1.28
N ILE A 51 8.68 7.26 -0.41
CA ILE A 51 7.29 7.45 0.06
C ILE A 51 7.22 8.64 1.02
N ARG A 52 8.21 8.83 1.90
CA ARG A 52 8.26 9.96 2.85
C ARG A 52 8.44 11.32 2.18
N GLU A 53 8.95 11.35 0.96
CA GLU A 53 8.98 12.55 0.11
C GLU A 53 7.59 12.99 -0.37
N ILE A 54 6.57 12.12 -0.30
CA ILE A 54 5.19 12.49 -0.60
C ILE A 54 4.72 13.57 0.40
N THR A 55 4.22 14.68 -0.12
CA THR A 55 3.77 15.82 0.70
C THR A 55 2.29 15.69 1.07
N ALA A 56 1.69 16.73 1.66
CA ALA A 56 0.27 16.75 2.01
C ALA A 56 -0.67 16.79 0.79
N ILE A 57 -0.14 16.98 -0.42
CA ILE A 57 -0.90 16.93 -1.67
C ILE A 57 -0.96 15.47 -2.13
N THR A 58 -2.13 15.04 -2.60
CA THR A 58 -2.29 13.71 -3.22
C THR A 58 -1.31 13.56 -4.36
N SER A 59 -0.38 12.61 -4.22
CA SER A 59 0.65 12.30 -5.20
C SER A 59 0.61 10.81 -5.50
N SER A 60 1.05 10.44 -6.70
CA SER A 60 1.19 9.04 -7.10
C SER A 60 2.67 8.66 -7.21
N LEU A 61 3.01 7.47 -6.72
CA LEU A 61 4.36 6.95 -6.69
C LEU A 61 4.35 5.50 -7.18
N LEU A 62 5.13 5.22 -8.22
CA LEU A 62 5.42 3.85 -8.63
C LEU A 62 6.60 3.32 -7.82
N ILE A 63 6.36 2.23 -7.10
CA ILE A 63 7.36 1.55 -6.29
C ILE A 63 7.33 0.05 -6.56
N THR A 64 8.50 -0.58 -6.55
CA THR A 64 8.62 -2.02 -6.68
C THR A 64 8.66 -2.64 -5.29
N LEU A 65 7.76 -3.57 -4.98
CA LEU A 65 7.65 -4.24 -3.68
C LEU A 65 7.99 -5.73 -3.83
N LEU A 66 8.61 -6.32 -2.80
CA LEU A 66 8.81 -7.76 -2.71
C LEU A 66 7.66 -8.37 -1.90
N ILE A 67 6.65 -8.91 -2.59
CA ILE A 67 5.49 -9.55 -1.97
C ILE A 67 5.57 -11.05 -2.25
N GLU A 68 5.60 -11.88 -1.21
CA GLU A 68 5.64 -13.35 -1.35
C GLU A 68 6.78 -13.85 -2.26
N LYS A 69 7.95 -13.20 -2.16
CA LYS A 69 9.13 -13.46 -3.00
C LYS A 69 8.96 -13.11 -4.48
N GLN A 70 7.89 -12.40 -4.85
CA GLN A 70 7.71 -11.84 -6.17
C GLN A 70 7.91 -10.32 -6.15
N VAL A 71 8.61 -9.84 -7.17
CA VAL A 71 8.90 -8.42 -7.37
C VAL A 71 7.73 -7.81 -8.15
N THR A 72 6.90 -7.02 -7.47
CA THR A 72 5.67 -6.45 -8.02
C THR A 72 5.75 -4.93 -8.06
N ALA A 73 5.51 -4.33 -9.22
CA ALA A 73 5.36 -2.88 -9.33
C ALA A 73 3.96 -2.47 -8.82
N VAL A 74 3.91 -1.57 -7.84
CA VAL A 74 2.69 -1.08 -7.21
C VAL A 74 2.61 0.44 -7.35
N HIS A 75 1.45 0.92 -7.74
CA HIS A 75 1.17 2.35 -7.86
C HIS A 75 0.48 2.83 -6.58
N LEU A 76 1.24 3.53 -5.74
CA LEU A 76 0.76 4.09 -4.50
C LEU A 76 0.21 5.49 -4.76
N VAL A 77 -1.08 5.70 -4.54
CA VAL A 77 -1.69 7.04 -4.57
C VAL A 77 -2.03 7.45 -3.17
N GLY A 78 -1.44 8.54 -2.67
CA GLY A 78 -1.69 8.96 -1.31
C GLY A 78 -1.04 10.28 -0.96
N ARG A 79 -1.03 10.57 0.34
CA ARG A 79 -0.49 11.80 0.88
C ARG A 79 0.02 11.60 2.29
N LYS A 80 0.79 12.58 2.77
CA LYS A 80 1.09 12.71 4.18
C LYS A 80 -0.21 13.06 4.93
N ILE A 81 -0.64 12.21 5.85
CA ILE A 81 -1.88 12.38 6.62
C ILE A 81 -1.66 13.06 7.98
N ASN A 82 -0.44 12.98 8.51
CA ASN A 82 0.01 13.74 9.68
C ASN A 82 1.54 13.87 9.65
N ASN A 83 2.15 14.50 10.68
CA ASN A 83 3.60 14.73 10.70
C ASN A 83 4.46 13.45 10.64
N ARG A 84 3.89 12.29 10.95
CA ARG A 84 4.59 11.00 11.09
C ARG A 84 4.02 9.87 10.26
N GLU A 85 2.97 10.09 9.48
CA GLU A 85 2.30 9.03 8.73
C GLU A 85 1.87 9.49 7.34
N TRP A 86 1.99 8.54 6.41
CA TRP A 86 1.52 8.63 5.04
C TRP A 86 0.51 7.52 4.81
N ALA A 87 -0.55 7.84 4.09
CA ALA A 87 -1.55 6.86 3.74
C ALA A 87 -2.17 7.18 2.40
N GLY A 88 -2.76 6.16 1.80
CA GLY A 88 -3.38 6.31 0.50
C GLY A 88 -4.26 5.15 0.10
N GLN A 89 -4.86 5.35 -1.06
CA GLN A 89 -5.69 4.40 -1.75
C GLN A 89 -4.90 3.85 -2.94
N PRO A 90 -5.29 2.70 -3.48
CA PRO A 90 -4.70 2.24 -4.72
C PRO A 90 -5.05 3.23 -5.84
N GLY A 91 -4.08 3.51 -6.71
CA GLY A 91 -4.34 4.29 -7.92
C GLY A 91 -5.14 3.45 -8.91
N ASN A 92 -6.37 3.87 -9.20
CA ASN A 92 -7.12 3.32 -10.32
C ASN A 92 -6.41 3.75 -11.61
N LEU A 93 -5.73 2.82 -12.28
CA LEU A 93 -5.32 3.02 -13.66
C LEU A 93 -6.59 2.89 -14.50
N ALA A 94 -7.21 4.04 -14.76
CA ALA A 94 -8.26 4.17 -15.78
C ALA A 94 -7.70 3.90 -17.17
#